data_AF-A0A958NUB7-F1
#
_entry.id   AF-A0A958NUB7-F1
#
_cell.length_a   1.000
_cell.length_b   1.000
_cell.length_c   1.000
_cell.angle_alpha   90.00
_cell.angle_beta   90.00
_cell.angle_gamma   90.00
#
_symmetry.space_group_name_H-M   'P 1'
#
loop_
_entity.id
_entity.type
_entity.pdbx_description
1 polymer ?
#
loop_
_entity_poly.entity_id
_entity_poly.type
_entity_poly.pdbx_seq_one_letter_code
_entity_poly.pdbx_strand_id
1 'polypeptide(L)'
;MKTYPDNVGAVLRVGELTLLLEGRPSLDEFVSRRVAPRARGFSSDQFRQLNEGLERLQSRFLTDKGQARYLQSVEHFKVSDCKEALVLLDEAVALEKGNLRALQLKASCEAELEMWEQRFATLKRASRSNPLQLETQQRVLESYVYFGEYGRVIAELQGANAKQLSVRERTAWAVALWNEKRSDSAWRVVRTLLSESGAAKHPVLYFLAGDLLGEKSREQATQYYKSFIARAADTNEILVDGLDPYHTERFLPLAQKFLGDKAL
;
A
#
# COMPACT_ATOMS: atom_id res chain seq x y z
N MET A 1 -36.05 13.59 3.01
CA MET A 1 -34.98 14.14 2.15
C MET A 1 -33.74 13.29 2.37
N LYS A 2 -33.33 12.45 1.41
CA LYS A 2 -32.01 11.82 1.47
C LYS A 2 -30.98 12.92 1.30
N THR A 3 -30.29 13.28 2.37
CA THR A 3 -29.17 14.24 2.31
C THR A 3 -28.16 13.69 1.33
N TYR A 4 -27.78 14.49 0.32
CA TYR A 4 -26.68 14.22 -0.61
C TYR A 4 -25.47 13.74 0.19
N PRO A 5 -25.10 12.44 0.11
CA PRO A 5 -24.22 11.94 -0.95
C PRO A 5 -24.41 10.46 -1.37
N ASP A 6 -25.57 9.82 -1.15
CA ASP A 6 -25.74 8.39 -1.51
C ASP A 6 -25.76 8.12 -3.03
N ASN A 7 -25.77 9.16 -3.85
CA ASN A 7 -25.76 9.06 -5.30
C ASN A 7 -24.34 9.28 -5.83
N VAL A 8 -23.63 8.16 -6.08
CA VAL A 8 -22.26 8.13 -6.62
C VAL A 8 -22.13 8.97 -7.90
N GLY A 9 -23.08 8.86 -8.84
CA GLY A 9 -23.04 9.63 -10.09
C GLY A 9 -23.18 11.14 -9.88
N ALA A 10 -23.83 11.56 -8.80
CA ALA A 10 -23.93 12.96 -8.41
C ALA A 10 -22.61 13.47 -7.81
N VAL A 11 -21.98 12.67 -6.93
CA VAL A 11 -20.63 12.94 -6.38
C VAL A 11 -19.59 13.08 -7.51
N LEU A 12 -19.59 12.16 -8.47
CA LEU A 12 -18.64 12.20 -9.59
C LEU A 12 -18.86 13.41 -10.49
N ARG A 13 -20.11 13.82 -10.75
CA ARG A 13 -20.40 15.05 -11.52
C ARG A 13 -19.92 16.30 -10.80
N VAL A 14 -20.12 16.39 -9.49
CA VAL A 14 -19.59 17.51 -8.69
C VAL A 14 -18.05 17.51 -8.73
N GLY A 15 -17.42 16.33 -8.59
CA GLY A 15 -15.97 16.19 -8.71
C GLY A 15 -15.44 16.63 -10.08
N GLU A 16 -16.10 16.24 -11.17
CA GLU A 16 -15.74 16.66 -12.52
C GLU A 16 -15.85 18.17 -12.70
N LEU A 17 -16.95 18.79 -12.27
CA LEU A 17 -17.13 20.23 -12.34
C LEU A 17 -16.08 20.96 -11.49
N THR A 18 -15.78 20.45 -10.28
CA THR A 18 -14.74 21.01 -9.41
C THR A 18 -13.38 20.96 -10.11
N LEU A 19 -13.04 19.83 -10.73
CA LEU A 19 -11.78 19.67 -11.46
C LEU A 19 -11.67 20.65 -12.65
N LEU A 20 -12.74 20.82 -13.41
CA LEU A 20 -12.74 21.66 -14.62
C LEU A 20 -12.77 23.16 -14.31
N LEU A 21 -13.47 23.57 -13.25
CA LEU A 21 -13.67 24.98 -12.92
C LEU A 21 -12.61 25.51 -11.94
N GLU A 22 -12.16 24.69 -11.00
CA GLU A 22 -11.29 25.12 -9.89
C GLU A 22 -9.93 24.40 -9.90
N GLY A 23 -9.79 23.35 -10.70
CA GLY A 23 -8.55 22.57 -10.81
C GLY A 23 -8.43 21.47 -9.76
N ARG A 24 -7.30 20.77 -9.81
CA ARG A 24 -7.06 19.57 -8.99
C ARG A 24 -6.97 19.81 -7.48
N PRO A 25 -6.35 20.91 -6.97
CA PRO A 25 -6.32 21.15 -5.53
C PRO A 25 -7.71 21.18 -4.88
N SER A 26 -8.69 21.81 -5.54
CA SER A 26 -10.09 21.80 -5.08
C SER A 26 -10.72 20.42 -5.15
N LEU A 27 -10.43 19.63 -6.20
CA LEU A 27 -10.90 18.24 -6.29
C LEU A 27 -10.34 17.39 -5.13
N ASP A 28 -9.03 17.50 -4.84
CA ASP A 28 -8.37 16.77 -3.75
C ASP A 28 -9.00 17.12 -2.38
N GLU A 29 -9.28 18.41 -2.16
CA GLU A 29 -9.98 18.87 -0.96
C GLU A 29 -11.41 18.32 -0.89
N PHE A 30 -12.17 18.40 -1.99
CA PHE A 30 -13.53 17.87 -2.08
C PHE A 30 -13.56 16.37 -1.76
N VAL A 31 -12.69 15.59 -2.39
CA VAL A 31 -12.60 14.14 -2.16
C VAL A 31 -12.25 13.85 -0.70
N SER A 32 -11.20 14.50 -0.17
CA SER A 32 -10.70 14.23 1.19
C SER A 32 -11.69 14.66 2.28
N ARG A 33 -12.37 15.80 2.13
CA ARG A 33 -13.25 16.36 3.17
C ARG A 33 -14.70 15.91 3.05
N ARG A 34 -15.19 15.60 1.85
CA ARG A 34 -16.63 15.37 1.61
C ARG A 34 -16.94 13.95 1.18
N VAL A 35 -16.03 13.28 0.47
CA VAL A 35 -16.27 11.96 -0.12
C VAL A 35 -15.68 10.85 0.76
N ALA A 36 -14.38 10.88 1.03
CA ALA A 36 -13.67 9.81 1.72
C ALA A 36 -14.25 9.46 3.11
N PRO A 37 -14.63 10.42 3.98
CA PRO A 37 -15.23 10.10 5.28
C PRO A 37 -16.55 9.34 5.19
N ARG A 38 -17.27 9.48 4.07
CA ARG A 38 -18.59 8.90 3.85
C ARG A 38 -18.56 7.61 3.03
N ALA A 39 -17.45 7.34 2.34
CA ALA A 39 -17.28 6.14 1.52
C ALA A 39 -17.46 4.84 2.31
N ARG A 40 -17.25 4.86 3.64
CA ARG A 40 -17.51 3.71 4.54
C ARG A 40 -18.98 3.29 4.60
N GLY A 41 -19.91 4.19 4.27
CA GLY A 41 -21.35 3.89 4.24
C GLY A 41 -21.85 3.35 2.91
N PHE A 42 -20.99 3.25 1.89
CA PHE A 42 -21.38 2.80 0.57
C PHE A 42 -21.45 1.27 0.50
N SER A 43 -22.39 0.76 -0.30
CA SER A 43 -22.35 -0.65 -0.69
C SER A 43 -21.06 -0.96 -1.47
N SER A 44 -20.66 -2.23 -1.55
CA SER A 44 -19.47 -2.63 -2.30
C SER A 44 -19.51 -2.16 -3.77
N ASP A 45 -20.69 -2.18 -4.39
CA ASP A 45 -20.88 -1.71 -5.77
C ASP A 45 -20.74 -0.20 -5.90
N GLN A 46 -21.33 0.56 -4.97
CA GLN A 46 -21.20 2.01 -4.93
C GLN A 46 -19.76 2.43 -4.67
N PHE A 47 -19.06 1.75 -3.74
CA PHE A 47 -17.66 2.01 -3.44
C PHE A 47 -16.77 1.77 -4.66
N ARG A 48 -16.98 0.64 -5.36
CA ARG A 48 -16.27 0.32 -6.61
C ARG A 48 -16.49 1.38 -7.68
N GLN A 49 -17.75 1.73 -7.97
CA GLN A 49 -18.09 2.77 -8.96
C GLN A 49 -17.50 4.13 -8.58
N LEU A 50 -17.53 4.48 -7.30
CA LEU A 50 -16.93 5.72 -6.80
C LEU A 50 -15.42 5.70 -7.01
N ASN A 51 -14.74 4.62 -6.62
CA ASN A 51 -13.29 4.51 -6.75
C ASN A 51 -12.84 4.59 -8.21
N GLU A 52 -13.47 3.83 -9.11
CA GLU A 52 -13.18 3.88 -10.56
C GLU A 52 -13.46 5.26 -11.15
N GLY A 53 -14.55 5.91 -10.72
CA GLY A 53 -14.89 7.27 -11.15
C GLY A 53 -13.85 8.29 -10.70
N LEU A 54 -13.46 8.28 -9.43
CA LEU A 54 -12.44 9.17 -8.89
C LEU A 54 -11.08 8.92 -9.51
N GLU A 55 -10.71 7.66 -9.74
CA GLU A 55 -9.46 7.30 -10.41
C GLU A 55 -9.40 7.90 -11.82
N ARG A 56 -10.49 7.81 -12.61
CA ARG A 56 -10.57 8.44 -13.93
C ARG A 56 -10.44 9.96 -13.85
N LEU A 57 -11.13 10.62 -12.91
CA LEU A 57 -11.04 12.07 -12.71
C LEU A 57 -9.63 12.50 -12.31
N GLN A 58 -9.03 11.81 -11.34
CA GLN A 58 -7.69 12.12 -10.84
C GLN A 58 -6.58 11.79 -11.83
N SER A 59 -6.85 10.93 -12.80
CA SER A 59 -5.94 10.58 -13.88
C SER A 59 -6.04 11.50 -15.10
N ARG A 60 -7.08 12.34 -15.18
CA ARG A 60 -7.28 13.24 -16.33
C ARG A 60 -6.20 14.32 -16.34
N PHE A 61 -5.55 14.50 -17.49
CA PHE A 61 -4.62 15.59 -17.73
C PHE A 61 -5.41 16.86 -18.07
N LEU A 62 -4.98 18.00 -17.53
CA LEU A 62 -5.61 19.31 -17.76
C LEU A 62 -4.85 20.16 -18.79
N THR A 63 -3.62 19.75 -19.12
CA THR A 63 -2.73 20.43 -20.06
C THR A 63 -2.11 19.43 -21.04
N ASP A 64 -2.05 19.83 -22.32
CA ASP A 64 -1.44 19.02 -23.38
C ASP A 64 0.06 18.80 -23.11
N LYS A 65 0.75 19.81 -22.57
CA LYS A 65 2.16 19.72 -22.23
C LYS A 65 2.42 18.69 -21.14
N GLY A 66 1.62 18.67 -20.07
CA GLY A 66 1.73 17.67 -19.01
C GLY A 66 1.47 16.26 -19.52
N GLN A 67 0.45 16.10 -20.37
CA GLN A 67 0.16 14.82 -21.02
C GLN A 67 1.28 14.35 -21.94
N ALA A 68 1.85 15.24 -22.75
CA ALA A 68 2.95 14.91 -23.66
C ALA A 68 4.17 14.41 -22.88
N ARG A 69 4.56 15.07 -21.78
CA ARG A 69 5.66 14.60 -20.92
C ARG A 69 5.40 13.24 -20.30
N TYR A 70 4.18 13.03 -19.81
CA TYR A 70 3.79 11.71 -19.30
C TYR A 70 3.87 10.63 -20.38
N LEU A 71 3.35 10.87 -21.59
CA LEU A 71 3.41 9.89 -22.67
C LEU A 71 4.85 9.58 -23.10
N GLN A 72 5.73 10.58 -23.16
CA GLN A 72 7.16 10.36 -23.40
C GLN A 72 7.77 9.48 -22.31
N SER A 73 7.46 9.73 -21.03
CA SER A 73 7.96 8.92 -19.92
C SER A 73 7.49 7.46 -19.99
N VAL A 74 6.27 7.22 -20.48
CA VAL A 74 5.74 5.86 -20.67
C VAL A 74 6.57 5.10 -21.70
N GLU A 75 7.03 5.75 -22.78
CA GLU A 75 7.89 5.10 -23.78
C GLU A 75 9.26 4.74 -23.21
N HIS A 76 9.88 5.61 -22.40
CA HIS A 76 11.12 5.28 -21.69
C HIS A 76 10.92 4.14 -20.68
N PHE A 77 9.83 4.16 -19.91
CA PHE A 77 9.52 3.11 -18.94
C PHE A 77 9.36 1.74 -19.59
N LYS A 78 8.72 1.66 -20.78
CA LYS A 78 8.55 0.39 -21.53
C LYS A 78 9.87 -0.26 -21.94
N VAL A 79 10.93 0.53 -22.12
CA VAL A 79 12.28 0.04 -22.43
C VAL A 79 13.17 -0.05 -21.17
N SER A 80 12.55 -0.05 -19.98
CA SER A 80 13.21 -0.09 -18.67
C SER A 80 14.20 1.06 -18.43
N ASP A 81 13.97 2.20 -19.09
CA ASP A 81 14.78 3.41 -18.94
C ASP A 81 14.16 4.34 -17.89
N CYS A 82 14.15 3.87 -16.63
CA CYS A 82 13.50 4.56 -15.51
C CYS A 82 14.16 5.90 -15.15
N LYS A 83 15.44 6.10 -15.48
CA LYS A 83 16.16 7.36 -15.19
C LYS A 83 15.60 8.49 -16.04
N GLU A 84 15.52 8.28 -17.36
CA GLU A 84 15.01 9.25 -18.32
C GLU A 84 13.49 9.42 -18.14
N ALA A 85 12.76 8.32 -17.88
CA ALA A 85 11.35 8.38 -17.54
C ALA A 85 11.08 9.29 -16.33
N LEU A 86 11.91 9.22 -15.28
CA LEU A 86 11.75 10.06 -14.09
C LEU A 86 11.91 11.55 -14.36
N VAL A 87 12.88 11.95 -15.19
CA VAL A 87 13.05 13.37 -15.57
C VAL A 87 11.77 13.90 -16.22
N LEU A 88 11.20 13.13 -17.16
CA LEU A 88 9.96 13.48 -17.84
C LEU A 88 8.74 13.46 -16.89
N LEU A 89 8.71 12.52 -15.94
CA LEU A 89 7.67 12.44 -14.92
C LEU A 89 7.72 13.59 -13.93
N ASP A 90 8.91 14.08 -13.58
CA ASP A 90 9.08 15.27 -12.76
C ASP A 90 8.50 16.50 -13.45
N GLU A 91 8.78 16.67 -14.74
CA GLU A 91 8.17 17.72 -15.55
C GLU A 91 6.64 17.55 -15.63
N ALA A 92 6.14 16.34 -15.88
CA ALA A 92 4.72 16.05 -15.95
C ALA A 92 4.01 16.36 -14.63
N VAL A 93 4.55 15.92 -13.50
CA VAL A 93 4.01 16.14 -12.15
C VAL A 93 4.08 17.62 -11.74
N ALA A 94 5.07 18.37 -12.23
CA ALA A 94 5.16 19.81 -12.00
C ALA A 94 4.05 20.58 -12.74
N LEU A 95 3.74 20.17 -13.98
CA LEU A 95 2.66 20.74 -14.80
C LEU A 95 1.28 20.28 -14.33
N GLU A 96 1.17 19.04 -13.87
CA GLU A 96 -0.07 18.35 -13.49
C GLU A 96 -0.02 17.93 -12.03
N LYS A 97 0.10 18.91 -11.13
CA LYS A 97 0.20 18.66 -9.68
C LYS A 97 -0.94 17.75 -9.22
N GLY A 98 -0.59 16.58 -8.69
CA GLY A 98 -1.54 15.61 -8.14
C GLY A 98 -2.15 14.64 -9.18
N ASN A 99 -1.74 14.69 -10.45
CA ASN A 99 -2.22 13.71 -11.43
C ASN A 99 -1.82 12.30 -11.03
N LEU A 100 -2.82 11.44 -10.85
CA LEU A 100 -2.64 10.13 -10.25
C LEU A 100 -1.78 9.19 -11.11
N ARG A 101 -1.98 9.20 -12.44
CA ARG A 101 -1.21 8.37 -13.37
C ARG A 101 0.27 8.74 -13.37
N ALA A 102 0.58 10.03 -13.42
CA ALA A 102 1.96 10.50 -13.39
C ALA A 102 2.63 10.15 -12.05
N LEU A 103 1.93 10.32 -10.93
CA LEU A 103 2.46 9.95 -9.61
C LEU A 103 2.66 8.44 -9.46
N GLN A 104 1.75 7.61 -9.96
CA GLN A 104 1.88 6.16 -9.89
C GLN A 104 3.07 5.66 -10.72
N LEU A 105 3.20 6.10 -11.98
CA LEU A 105 4.32 5.71 -12.82
C LEU A 105 5.65 6.20 -12.25
N LYS A 106 5.67 7.41 -11.68
CA LYS A 106 6.83 7.94 -10.96
C LYS A 106 7.23 7.06 -9.78
N ALA A 107 6.27 6.66 -8.94
CA ALA A 107 6.53 5.76 -7.81
C ALA A 107 7.05 4.38 -8.27
N SER A 108 6.61 3.88 -9.43
CA SER A 108 7.15 2.65 -10.01
C SER A 108 8.60 2.82 -10.46
N CYS A 109 8.92 3.90 -11.18
CA CYS A 109 10.31 4.17 -11.59
C CYS A 109 11.23 4.40 -10.38
N GLU A 110 10.75 5.10 -9.35
CA GLU A 110 11.47 5.27 -8.09
C GLU A 110 11.70 3.92 -7.39
N ALA A 111 10.77 2.96 -7.50
CA ALA A 111 10.97 1.60 -6.98
C ALA A 111 12.05 0.84 -7.76
N GLU A 112 12.01 0.88 -9.10
CA GLU A 112 13.00 0.19 -9.96
C GLU A 112 14.42 0.73 -9.78
N LEU A 113 14.55 1.99 -9.38
CA LEU A 113 15.84 2.61 -9.06
C LEU A 113 16.19 2.58 -7.56
N GLU A 114 15.41 1.84 -6.75
CA GLU A 114 15.60 1.71 -5.30
C GLU A 114 15.59 3.06 -4.53
N MET A 115 14.93 4.07 -5.08
CA MET A 115 14.74 5.41 -4.50
C MET A 115 13.59 5.42 -3.50
N TRP A 116 13.70 4.63 -2.43
CA TRP A 116 12.59 4.29 -1.53
C TRP A 116 11.99 5.50 -0.78
N GLU A 117 12.80 6.48 -0.39
CA GLU A 117 12.32 7.69 0.29
C GLU A 117 11.47 8.57 -0.64
N GLN A 118 11.94 8.73 -1.89
CA GLN A 118 11.24 9.49 -2.92
C GLN A 118 9.95 8.77 -3.32
N ARG A 119 10.02 7.45 -3.53
CA ARG A 119 8.84 6.59 -3.75
C ARG A 119 7.79 6.81 -2.68
N PHE A 120 8.19 6.78 -1.41
CA PHE A 120 7.25 6.96 -0.31
C PHE A 120 6.64 8.36 -0.28
N ALA A 121 7.42 9.41 -0.55
CA ALA A 121 6.89 10.76 -0.70
C ALA A 121 5.88 10.88 -1.85
N THR A 122 6.18 10.26 -3.01
CA THR A 122 5.30 10.21 -4.18
C THR A 122 4.01 9.45 -3.89
N LEU A 123 4.09 8.28 -3.25
CA LEU A 123 2.92 7.49 -2.84
C LEU A 123 2.03 8.24 -1.86
N LYS A 124 2.59 8.97 -0.89
CA LYS A 124 1.81 9.84 0.01
C LYS A 124 1.07 10.93 -0.76
N ARG A 125 1.67 11.49 -1.80
CA ARG A 125 0.99 12.47 -2.67
C ARG A 125 -0.14 11.80 -3.47
N ALA A 126 0.10 10.63 -4.05
CA ALA A 126 -0.93 9.87 -4.78
C ALA A 126 -2.11 9.49 -3.88
N SER A 127 -1.84 9.04 -2.65
CA SER A 127 -2.86 8.71 -1.65
C SER A 127 -3.70 9.91 -1.23
N ARG A 128 -3.13 11.11 -1.18
CA ARG A 128 -3.90 12.35 -0.91
C ARG A 128 -4.83 12.71 -2.08
N SER A 129 -4.39 12.51 -3.31
CA SER A 129 -5.22 12.80 -4.49
C SER A 129 -6.35 11.79 -4.65
N ASN A 130 -6.12 10.50 -4.36
CA ASN A 130 -7.20 9.52 -4.27
C ASN A 130 -7.10 8.65 -3.00
N PRO A 131 -7.73 9.09 -1.89
CA PRO A 131 -7.74 8.36 -0.62
C PRO A 131 -8.65 7.12 -0.63
N LEU A 132 -9.24 6.73 -1.77
CA LEU A 132 -10.02 5.49 -1.89
C LEU A 132 -9.30 4.42 -2.71
N GLN A 133 -8.14 4.75 -3.29
CA GLN A 133 -7.37 3.80 -4.07
C GLN A 133 -6.60 2.85 -3.14
N LEU A 134 -7.17 1.68 -2.93
CA LEU A 134 -6.69 0.67 -1.98
C LEU A 134 -5.23 0.25 -2.23
N GLU A 135 -4.82 0.08 -3.49
CA GLU A 135 -3.46 -0.33 -3.84
C GLU A 135 -2.42 0.72 -3.39
N THR A 136 -2.69 2.00 -3.63
CA THR A 136 -1.81 3.09 -3.22
C THR A 136 -1.76 3.18 -1.69
N GLN A 137 -2.88 2.98 -0.99
CA GLN A 137 -2.91 2.94 0.48
C GLN A 137 -2.09 1.78 1.05
N GLN A 138 -2.21 0.59 0.47
CA GLN A 138 -1.41 -0.58 0.84
C GLN A 138 0.08 -0.29 0.72
N ARG A 139 0.52 0.27 -0.42
CA ARG A 139 1.92 0.65 -0.65
C ARG A 139 2.41 1.72 0.33
N VAL A 140 1.56 2.66 0.74
CA VAL A 140 1.88 3.66 1.78
C VAL A 140 2.06 2.99 3.14
N LEU A 141 1.17 2.08 3.53
CA LEU A 141 1.27 1.35 4.80
C LEU A 141 2.53 0.49 4.86
N GLU A 142 2.85 -0.21 3.79
CA GLU A 142 4.09 -0.98 3.66
C GLU A 142 5.34 -0.10 3.72
N SER A 143 5.28 1.10 3.12
CA SER A 143 6.38 2.06 3.24
C SER A 143 6.55 2.53 4.69
N TYR A 144 5.47 2.79 5.44
CA TYR A 144 5.57 3.08 6.87
C TYR A 144 6.24 1.92 7.63
N VAL A 145 5.90 0.67 7.33
CA VAL A 145 6.56 -0.51 7.95
C VAL A 145 8.05 -0.54 7.59
N TYR A 146 8.39 -0.35 6.32
CA TYR A 146 9.78 -0.34 5.84
C TYR A 146 10.65 0.70 6.56
N PHE A 147 10.11 1.90 6.77
CA PHE A 147 10.79 3.00 7.48
C PHE A 147 10.64 2.95 9.01
N GLY A 148 10.01 1.91 9.58
CA GLY A 148 9.86 1.76 11.02
C GLY A 148 8.82 2.69 11.67
N GLU A 149 7.96 3.33 10.89
CA GLU A 149 6.87 4.20 11.36
C GLU A 149 5.64 3.38 11.82
N TYR A 150 5.84 2.38 12.66
CA TYR A 150 4.80 1.41 13.07
C TYR A 150 3.58 2.05 13.74
N GLY A 151 3.80 3.09 14.56
CA GLY A 151 2.72 3.87 15.18
C GLY A 151 1.76 4.49 14.16
N ARG A 152 2.25 4.89 12.97
CA ARG A 152 1.40 5.41 11.87
C ARG A 152 0.52 4.31 11.29
N VAL A 153 1.07 3.14 11.02
CA VAL A 153 0.31 1.98 10.52
C VAL A 153 -0.83 1.63 11.48
N ILE A 154 -0.54 1.57 12.78
CA ILE A 154 -1.55 1.27 13.80
C ILE A 154 -2.63 2.35 13.82
N ALA A 155 -2.26 3.64 13.78
CA ALA A 155 -3.21 4.75 13.80
C ALA A 155 -4.13 4.77 12.57
N GLU A 156 -3.59 4.55 11.37
CA GLU A 156 -4.35 4.52 10.13
C GLU A 156 -5.35 3.35 10.07
N LEU A 157 -4.95 2.18 10.60
CA LEU A 157 -5.80 0.98 10.64
C LEU A 157 -6.66 0.89 11.91
N GLN A 158 -6.55 1.87 12.82
CA GLN A 158 -7.31 1.86 14.06
C GLN A 158 -8.80 2.01 13.79
N GLY A 159 -9.59 1.05 14.29
CA GLY A 159 -11.03 1.03 14.09
C GLY A 159 -11.47 0.55 12.70
N ALA A 160 -10.54 0.17 11.82
CA ALA A 160 -10.88 -0.54 10.61
C ALA A 160 -11.43 -1.93 10.96
N ASN A 161 -12.43 -2.38 10.20
CA ASN A 161 -12.92 -3.75 10.33
C ASN A 161 -11.88 -4.69 9.71
N ALA A 162 -11.24 -5.52 10.52
CA ALA A 162 -10.19 -6.45 10.06
C ALA A 162 -10.65 -7.35 8.90
N LYS A 163 -11.94 -7.68 8.78
CA LYS A 163 -12.48 -8.48 7.66
C LYS A 163 -12.53 -7.72 6.33
N GLN A 164 -12.50 -6.39 6.36
CA GLN A 164 -12.50 -5.53 5.18
C GLN A 164 -11.07 -5.17 4.73
N LEU A 165 -10.08 -5.41 5.58
CA LEU A 165 -8.67 -5.19 5.25
C LEU A 165 -8.15 -6.30 4.36
N SER A 166 -7.37 -5.93 3.35
CA SER A 166 -6.61 -6.87 2.53
C SER A 166 -5.61 -7.68 3.37
N VAL A 167 -5.11 -8.78 2.79
CA VAL A 167 -4.02 -9.57 3.38
C VAL A 167 -2.78 -8.69 3.60
N ARG A 168 -2.45 -7.80 2.64
CA ARG A 168 -1.31 -6.87 2.74
C ARG A 168 -1.46 -5.88 3.90
N GLU A 169 -2.61 -5.21 4.01
CA GLU A 169 -2.89 -4.28 5.12
C GLU A 169 -2.81 -4.97 6.49
N ARG A 170 -3.39 -6.17 6.61
CA ARG A 170 -3.34 -6.93 7.86
C ARG A 170 -1.94 -7.44 8.19
N THR A 171 -1.14 -7.77 7.17
CA THR A 171 0.27 -8.15 7.35
C THR A 171 1.07 -6.96 7.86
N ALA A 172 0.95 -5.79 7.23
CA ALA A 172 1.55 -4.55 7.71
C ALA A 172 1.11 -4.22 9.14
N TRP A 173 -0.17 -4.40 9.45
CA TRP A 173 -0.69 -4.19 10.80
C TRP A 173 -0.10 -5.16 11.83
N ALA A 174 -0.01 -6.45 11.50
CA ALA A 174 0.57 -7.46 12.37
C ALA A 174 2.04 -7.16 12.70
N VAL A 175 2.82 -6.78 11.68
CA VAL A 175 4.23 -6.38 11.85
C VAL A 175 4.35 -5.14 12.73
N ALA A 176 3.49 -4.13 12.51
CA ALA A 176 3.49 -2.92 13.32
C ALA A 176 3.11 -3.21 14.78
N LEU A 177 2.09 -4.04 15.02
CA LEU A 177 1.69 -4.45 16.38
C LEU A 177 2.80 -5.23 17.10
N TRP A 178 3.49 -6.12 16.38
CA TRP A 178 4.61 -6.89 16.94
C TRP A 178 5.78 -5.98 17.35
N ASN A 179 6.20 -5.05 16.49
CA ASN A 179 7.28 -4.11 16.81
C ASN A 179 6.93 -3.17 17.98
N GLU A 180 5.66 -2.78 18.11
CA GLU A 180 5.14 -1.99 19.23
C GLU A 180 4.85 -2.82 20.49
N LYS A 181 5.35 -4.07 20.56
CA LYS A 181 5.22 -4.99 21.71
C LYS A 181 3.78 -5.30 22.10
N ARG A 182 2.85 -5.28 21.14
CA ARG A 182 1.43 -5.64 21.33
C ARG A 182 1.18 -7.10 20.93
N SER A 183 1.92 -8.02 21.54
CA SER A 183 2.03 -9.42 21.12
C SER A 183 0.69 -10.16 20.99
N ASP A 184 -0.24 -9.97 21.93
CA ASP A 184 -1.55 -10.63 21.87
C ASP A 184 -2.43 -10.13 20.70
N SER A 185 -2.36 -8.83 20.40
CA SER A 185 -3.04 -8.24 19.25
C SER A 185 -2.42 -8.72 17.94
N ALA A 186 -1.08 -8.73 17.86
CA ALA A 186 -0.35 -9.24 16.71
C ALA A 186 -0.70 -10.71 16.43
N TRP A 187 -0.66 -11.56 17.47
CA TRP A 187 -1.00 -12.99 17.33
C TRP A 187 -2.41 -13.22 16.83
N ARG A 188 -3.39 -12.43 17.30
CA ARG A 188 -4.78 -12.55 16.83
C ARG A 188 -4.87 -12.31 15.32
N VAL A 189 -4.17 -11.31 14.80
CA VAL A 189 -4.15 -10.98 13.36
C VAL A 189 -3.42 -12.07 12.58
N VAL A 190 -2.21 -12.45 13.02
CA VAL A 190 -1.37 -13.47 12.37
C VAL A 190 -2.10 -14.81 12.27
N ARG A 191 -2.71 -15.28 13.36
CA ARG A 191 -3.47 -16.53 13.38
C ARG A 191 -4.62 -16.55 12.37
N THR A 192 -5.34 -15.44 12.26
CA THR A 192 -6.40 -15.32 11.26
C THR A 192 -5.83 -15.37 9.85
N LEU A 193 -4.75 -14.62 9.57
CA LEU A 193 -4.12 -14.62 8.24
C LEU A 193 -3.61 -16.01 7.84
N LEU A 194 -2.93 -16.74 8.75
CA LEU A 194 -2.40 -18.07 8.47
C LEU A 194 -3.48 -19.11 8.10
N SER A 195 -4.75 -18.87 8.45
CA SER A 195 -5.87 -19.73 8.04
C SER A 195 -6.43 -19.41 6.64
N GLU A 196 -5.94 -18.35 6.00
CA GLU A 196 -6.39 -17.90 4.68
C GLU A 196 -5.47 -18.39 3.56
N SER A 197 -6.02 -18.62 2.37
CA SER A 197 -5.28 -19.14 1.21
C SER A 197 -4.14 -18.24 0.71
N GLY A 198 -4.11 -16.97 1.13
CA GLY A 198 -3.09 -15.99 0.76
C GLY A 198 -1.86 -15.94 1.67
N ALA A 199 -1.89 -16.54 2.86
CA ALA A 199 -0.78 -16.40 3.82
C ALA A 199 0.55 -16.96 3.34
N ALA A 200 0.52 -17.98 2.47
CA ALA A 200 1.74 -18.58 1.94
C ALA A 200 2.65 -17.56 1.23
N LYS A 201 2.08 -16.50 0.66
CA LYS A 201 2.79 -15.42 -0.06
C LYS A 201 3.43 -14.37 0.85
N HIS A 202 3.32 -14.53 2.18
CA HIS A 202 3.85 -13.56 3.14
C HIS A 202 4.72 -14.28 4.16
N PRO A 203 5.99 -14.58 3.84
CA PRO A 203 6.89 -15.35 4.72
C PRO A 203 7.00 -14.75 6.12
N VAL A 204 6.99 -13.41 6.23
CA VAL A 204 6.99 -12.68 7.50
C VAL A 204 5.92 -13.17 8.49
N LEU A 205 4.75 -13.62 8.03
CA LEU A 205 3.69 -14.14 8.91
C LEU A 205 4.12 -15.40 9.66
N TYR A 206 4.91 -16.27 9.02
CA TYR A 206 5.45 -17.47 9.64
C TYR A 206 6.55 -17.12 10.64
N PHE A 207 7.40 -16.14 10.33
CA PHE A 207 8.37 -15.63 11.31
C PHE A 207 7.68 -15.07 12.55
N LEU A 208 6.69 -14.17 12.37
CA LEU A 208 5.93 -13.58 13.47
C LEU A 208 5.23 -14.64 14.32
N ALA A 209 4.64 -15.66 13.69
CA ALA A 209 4.01 -16.76 14.41
C ALA A 209 5.03 -17.56 15.24
N GLY A 210 6.22 -17.82 14.69
CA GLY A 210 7.31 -18.47 15.40
C GLY A 210 7.75 -17.69 16.63
N ASP A 211 7.95 -16.38 16.48
CA ASP A 211 8.40 -15.50 17.55
C ASP A 211 7.34 -15.34 18.65
N LEU A 212 6.09 -15.06 18.27
CA LEU A 212 4.97 -14.87 19.20
C LEU A 212 4.60 -16.14 19.99
N LEU A 213 4.89 -17.33 19.44
CA LEU A 213 4.66 -18.61 20.11
C LEU A 213 5.89 -19.17 20.81
N GLY A 214 7.09 -18.63 20.58
CA GLY A 214 8.35 -19.18 21.10
C GLY A 214 8.34 -19.40 22.61
N GLU A 215 7.70 -18.49 23.35
CA GLU A 215 7.54 -18.58 24.81
C GLU A 215 6.46 -19.57 25.26
N LYS A 216 5.47 -19.85 24.40
CA LYS A 216 4.28 -20.66 24.73
C LYS A 216 4.40 -22.11 24.27
N SER A 217 5.01 -22.35 23.11
CA SER A 217 5.18 -23.67 22.53
C SER A 217 6.38 -23.71 21.58
N ARG A 218 7.49 -24.26 22.06
CA ARG A 218 8.72 -24.41 21.27
C ARG A 218 8.52 -25.28 20.02
N GLU A 219 7.69 -26.31 20.11
CA GLU A 219 7.39 -27.21 19.00
C GLU A 219 6.67 -26.48 17.86
N GLN A 220 5.60 -25.74 18.17
CA GLN A 220 4.87 -24.96 17.16
C GLN A 220 5.77 -23.86 16.58
N ALA A 221 6.53 -23.16 17.42
CA ALA A 221 7.48 -22.14 16.96
C ALA A 221 8.51 -22.73 15.98
N THR A 222 9.01 -23.93 16.25
CA THR A 222 9.92 -24.67 15.36
C THR A 222 9.29 -24.93 13.99
N GLN A 223 8.02 -25.37 13.94
CA GLN A 223 7.31 -25.61 12.68
C GLN A 223 7.13 -24.32 11.87
N TYR A 224 6.81 -23.21 12.54
CA TYR A 224 6.67 -21.90 11.89
C TYR A 224 8.00 -21.36 11.37
N TYR A 225 9.09 -21.45 12.14
CA TYR A 225 10.41 -21.03 11.67
C TYR A 225 10.93 -21.86 10.49
N LYS A 226 10.69 -23.18 10.47
CA LYS A 226 11.00 -24.00 9.29
C LYS A 226 10.20 -23.56 8.07
N SER A 227 8.91 -23.30 8.25
CA SER A 227 8.02 -22.80 7.19
C SER A 227 8.43 -21.43 6.67
N PHE A 228 8.95 -20.57 7.55
CA PHE A 228 9.52 -19.28 7.23
C PHE A 228 10.77 -19.41 6.36
N ILE A 229 11.78 -20.16 6.82
CA ILE A 229 13.05 -20.34 6.09
C ILE A 229 12.81 -20.94 4.70
N ALA A 230 11.94 -21.96 4.60
CA ALA A 230 11.61 -22.60 3.33
C ALA A 230 11.00 -21.62 2.32
N ARG A 231 10.24 -20.62 2.77
CA ARG A 231 9.59 -19.62 1.91
C ARG A 231 10.47 -18.39 1.68
N ALA A 232 11.26 -17.99 2.66
CA ALA A 232 12.20 -16.87 2.53
C ALA A 232 13.35 -17.18 1.55
N ALA A 233 13.56 -18.45 1.20
CA ALA A 233 14.50 -18.84 0.14
C ALA A 233 14.03 -18.45 -1.27
N ASP A 234 12.73 -18.22 -1.48
CA ASP A 234 12.19 -17.71 -2.75
C ASP A 234 12.05 -16.19 -2.67
N THR A 235 13.12 -15.48 -3.02
CA THR A 235 13.21 -14.02 -2.91
C THR A 235 12.14 -13.29 -3.73
N ASN A 236 11.64 -13.88 -4.82
CA ASN A 236 10.62 -13.26 -5.65
C ASN A 236 9.24 -13.23 -4.99
N GLU A 237 8.97 -14.11 -4.02
CA GLU A 237 7.71 -14.13 -3.27
C GLU A 237 7.68 -13.12 -2.11
N ILE A 238 8.85 -12.58 -1.72
CA ILE A 238 8.99 -11.63 -0.61
C ILE A 238 8.76 -10.20 -1.09
N LEU A 239 9.17 -9.91 -2.33
CA LEU A 239 9.18 -8.56 -2.87
C LEU A 239 7.76 -8.11 -3.24
N VAL A 240 7.41 -6.95 -2.72
CA VAL A 240 6.22 -6.19 -3.04
C VAL A 240 6.65 -4.97 -3.85
N ASP A 241 6.44 -5.03 -5.16
CA ASP A 241 6.92 -4.02 -6.12
C ASP A 241 8.46 -3.82 -6.04
N GLY A 242 9.22 -4.89 -5.89
CA GLY A 242 10.69 -4.84 -5.77
C GLY A 242 11.22 -4.45 -4.39
N LEU A 243 10.34 -4.14 -3.42
CA LEU A 243 10.68 -3.84 -2.04
C LEU A 243 10.36 -5.03 -1.14
N ASP A 244 11.23 -5.38 -0.20
CA ASP A 244 10.85 -6.21 0.96
C ASP A 244 10.41 -5.26 2.09
N PRO A 245 9.12 -4.90 2.19
CA PRO A 245 8.68 -3.91 3.18
C PRO A 245 8.85 -4.40 4.62
N TYR A 246 9.11 -5.70 4.80
CA TYR A 246 9.20 -6.34 6.10
C TYR A 246 10.63 -6.64 6.52
N HIS A 247 11.64 -6.37 5.67
CA HIS A 247 13.04 -6.73 5.92
C HIS A 247 13.20 -8.20 6.32
N THR A 248 12.47 -9.08 5.62
CA THR A 248 12.43 -10.52 5.78
C THR A 248 13.82 -11.16 5.88
N GLU A 249 14.79 -10.70 5.09
CA GLU A 249 16.17 -11.19 5.14
C GLU A 249 16.81 -11.01 6.53
N ARG A 250 16.47 -9.95 7.26
CA ARG A 250 17.01 -9.68 8.61
C ARG A 250 16.52 -10.69 9.65
N PHE A 251 15.40 -11.36 9.38
CA PHE A 251 14.83 -12.36 10.28
C PHE A 251 15.39 -13.76 10.06
N LEU A 252 16.06 -14.02 8.92
CA LEU A 252 16.61 -15.34 8.60
C LEU A 252 17.64 -15.82 9.66
N PRO A 253 18.62 -15.01 10.08
CA PRO A 253 19.58 -15.43 11.11
C PRO A 253 18.91 -15.68 12.47
N LEU A 254 17.84 -14.96 12.80
CA LEU A 254 17.11 -15.13 14.06
C LEU A 254 16.37 -16.47 14.09
N ALA A 255 15.69 -16.80 12.99
CA ALA A 255 15.02 -18.09 12.83
C ALA A 255 16.01 -19.26 12.87
N GLN A 256 17.14 -19.14 12.15
CA GLN A 256 18.20 -20.15 12.16
C GLN A 256 18.80 -20.35 13.56
N LYS A 257 19.09 -19.26 14.27
CA LYS A 257 19.58 -19.31 15.66
C LYS A 257 18.61 -20.02 16.60
N PHE A 258 17.31 -19.80 16.44
CA PHE A 258 16.29 -20.48 17.26
C PHE A 258 16.27 -21.99 17.02
N LEU A 259 16.41 -22.41 15.76
CA LEU A 259 16.43 -23.81 15.36
C LEU A 259 17.72 -24.52 15.79
N GLY A 260 18.84 -23.80 15.83
CA GLY A 260 20.17 -24.33 16.14
C GLY A 260 20.72 -25.24 15.03
N ASP A 261 21.99 -25.63 15.15
CA ASP A 261 22.75 -26.32 14.10
C ASP A 261 22.21 -27.71 13.70
N LYS A 262 21.26 -28.27 14.46
CA LYS A 262 20.73 -29.64 14.24
C LYS A 262 19.42 -29.67 13.45
N ALA A 263 18.87 -28.53 13.06
CA ALA A 263 17.51 -28.44 12.51
C ALA A 263 17.41 -27.80 11.11
N LEU A 264 18.54 -27.41 10.53
CA LEU A 264 18.73 -27.06 9.12
C LEU A 264 19.18 -28.30 8.35
#